data_AF-A0A954K5Z8-F1
#
_entry.id   AF-A0A954K5Z8-F1
#
_cell.length_a   1.000
_cell.length_b   1.000
_cell.length_c   1.000
_cell.angle_alpha   90.00
_cell.angle_beta   90.00
_cell.angle_gamma   90.00
#
_symmetry.space_group_name_H-M   'P 1'
#
loop_
_entity.id
_entity.type
_entity.pdbx_description
1 polymer ?
#
loop_
_entity_poly.entity_id
_entity_poly.type
_entity_poly.pdbx_seq_one_letter_code
_entity_poly.pdbx_strand_id
1 'polypeptide(L)'
;MFHSKVTFYMVLILTGLIVFSSSENNQAAKPQVDPSQVILRAIETPDGPQLEIRIGHLVCKTDQLTFQRKEGREFSVQPVGNKVHVISDRQRIAAQQMEYSLPWLTGAR
;
A
#
# COMPACT_ATOMS: atom_id res chain seq x y z
N MET A 1 7.63 27.64 -45.48
CA MET A 1 7.17 26.23 -45.44
C MET A 1 8.42 25.40 -45.15
N PHE A 2 8.69 24.75 -44.01
CA PHE A 2 7.85 23.95 -43.10
C PHE A 2 8.48 23.78 -41.69
N HIS A 3 9.40 24.65 -41.20
CA HIS A 3 10.20 24.29 -40.01
C HIS A 3 9.76 24.92 -38.68
N SER A 4 9.08 26.06 -38.66
CA SER A 4 8.75 26.74 -37.39
C SER A 4 7.72 25.98 -36.53
N LYS A 5 6.65 25.46 -37.15
CA LYS A 5 5.61 24.70 -36.43
C LYS A 5 6.12 23.36 -35.92
N VAL A 6 6.86 22.61 -36.73
CA VAL A 6 7.37 21.27 -36.39
C VAL A 6 8.37 21.35 -35.23
N THR A 7 9.23 22.38 -35.22
CA THR A 7 10.17 22.61 -34.12
C THR A 7 9.44 22.94 -32.82
N PHE A 8 8.36 23.72 -32.89
CA PHE A 8 7.55 24.05 -31.71
C PHE A 8 6.85 22.81 -31.12
N TYR A 9 6.30 21.93 -31.96
CA TYR A 9 5.70 20.68 -31.50
C TYR A 9 6.74 19.71 -30.93
N MET A 10 7.94 19.62 -31.51
CA MET A 10 9.02 18.79 -30.96
C MET A 10 9.47 19.27 -29.57
N VAL A 11 9.61 20.58 -29.37
CA VAL A 11 9.95 21.15 -28.05
C VAL A 11 8.84 20.91 -27.04
N LEU A 12 7.57 20.99 -27.45
CA LEU A 12 6.42 20.75 -26.58
C LEU A 12 6.27 19.26 -26.18
N ILE A 13 6.59 18.34 -27.10
CA ILE A 13 6.66 16.89 -26.80
C ILE A 13 7.85 16.57 -25.89
N LEU A 14 9.02 17.17 -26.14
CA LEU A 14 10.22 16.94 -25.34
C LEU A 14 10.05 17.47 -23.90
N THR A 15 9.44 18.65 -23.73
CA THR A 15 9.11 19.19 -22.40
C THR A 15 8.01 18.37 -21.72
N GLY A 16 7.02 17.87 -22.45
CA GLY A 16 6.01 16.96 -21.91
C GLY A 16 6.61 15.65 -21.37
N LEU A 17 7.52 15.01 -22.10
CA LEU A 17 8.15 13.74 -21.70
C LEU A 17 9.01 13.85 -20.43
N ILE A 18 9.60 15.02 -20.17
CA ILE A 18 10.39 15.27 -18.95
C ILE A 18 9.49 15.35 -17.70
N VAL A 19 8.25 15.85 -17.84
CA VAL A 19 7.28 15.91 -16.73
C VAL A 19 6.74 14.50 -16.41
N PHE A 20 6.55 13.65 -17.42
CA PHE A 20 6.09 12.27 -17.21
C PHE A 20 7.20 11.31 -16.72
N SER A 21 8.48 11.55 -17.04
CA SER A 21 9.58 10.69 -16.54
C SER A 21 9.92 10.90 -15.06
N SER A 22 9.33 11.89 -14.39
CA SER A 22 9.61 12.17 -12.97
C SER A 22 8.69 11.42 -12.00
N SER A 23 7.74 10.59 -12.47
CA SER A 23 6.81 9.89 -11.58
C SER A 23 7.12 8.40 -11.33
N GLU A 24 8.20 7.86 -11.89
CA GLU A 24 8.55 6.43 -11.73
C GLU A 24 9.84 6.19 -10.95
N ASN A 25 10.31 7.16 -10.17
CA ASN A 25 11.19 6.83 -9.05
C ASN A 25 10.34 6.35 -7.86
N ASN A 26 9.73 5.19 -8.07
CA ASN A 26 9.08 4.38 -7.05
C ASN A 26 10.07 4.17 -5.90
N GLN A 27 9.92 4.96 -4.83
CA GLN A 27 9.92 4.52 -3.43
C GLN A 27 10.87 3.35 -3.06
N ALA A 28 12.10 3.35 -3.59
CA ALA A 28 13.15 2.43 -3.19
C ALA A 28 13.98 3.00 -2.03
N ALA A 29 13.42 3.95 -1.27
CA ALA A 29 13.83 4.14 0.10
C ALA A 29 13.43 2.85 0.81
N LYS A 30 14.39 1.95 1.07
CA LYS A 30 14.22 0.85 2.02
C LYS A 30 13.46 1.46 3.20
N PRO A 31 12.19 1.07 3.46
CA PRO A 31 11.49 1.64 4.57
C PRO A 31 12.34 1.29 5.78
N GLN A 32 12.80 2.28 6.55
CA GLN A 32 13.15 2.00 7.94
C GLN A 32 11.86 1.43 8.51
N VAL A 33 11.75 0.10 8.57
CA VAL A 33 10.52 -0.53 9.01
C VAL A 33 10.46 -0.29 10.49
N ASP A 34 9.72 0.74 10.87
CA ASP A 34 9.46 1.06 12.26
C ASP A 34 8.85 -0.20 12.89
N PRO A 35 9.49 -0.81 13.91
CA PRO A 35 8.99 -2.01 14.54
C PRO A 35 7.64 -1.80 15.25
N SER A 36 7.23 -0.54 15.45
CA SER A 36 5.90 -0.18 15.96
C SER A 36 4.84 -0.10 14.87
N GLN A 37 5.20 -0.17 13.59
CA GLN A 37 4.26 -0.11 12.47
C GLN A 37 3.88 -1.50 11.96
N VAL A 38 2.58 -1.66 11.72
CA VAL A 38 2.00 -2.85 11.08
C VAL A 38 1.43 -2.45 9.74
N ILE A 39 1.90 -3.11 8.69
CA ILE A 39 1.45 -2.88 7.32
C ILE A 39 0.63 -4.08 6.87
N LEU A 40 -0.59 -3.82 6.42
CA LEU A 40 -1.46 -4.81 5.80
C LEU A 40 -1.50 -4.55 4.29
N ARG A 41 -1.25 -5.59 3.49
CA ARG A 41 -1.27 -5.51 2.03
C ARG A 41 -1.92 -6.75 1.43
N ALA A 42 -2.68 -6.56 0.36
CA ALA A 42 -3.16 -7.68 -0.45
C ALA A 42 -2.07 -8.05 -1.48
N ILE A 43 -1.76 -9.34 -1.58
CA ILE A 43 -0.80 -9.88 -2.55
C ILE A 43 -1.47 -11.00 -3.33
N GLU A 44 -1.13 -11.14 -4.61
CA GLU A 44 -1.54 -12.29 -5.41
C GLU A 44 -0.48 -13.38 -5.29
N THR A 45 -0.91 -14.60 -4.95
CA THR A 45 -0.06 -15.78 -4.87
C THR A 45 -0.58 -16.86 -5.82
N PRO A 46 0.23 -17.89 -6.15
CA PRO A 46 -0.22 -18.98 -7.01
C PRO A 46 -1.47 -19.70 -6.49
N ASP A 47 -1.67 -19.70 -5.16
CA ASP A 47 -2.77 -20.35 -4.48
C ASP A 47 -4.01 -19.43 -4.32
N GLY A 48 -3.88 -18.15 -4.71
CA GLY A 48 -4.94 -17.15 -4.62
C GLY A 48 -4.52 -15.84 -3.94
N PRO A 49 -5.46 -14.90 -3.74
CA PRO A 49 -5.18 -13.64 -3.05
C PRO A 49 -4.93 -13.90 -1.55
N GLN A 50 -3.83 -13.38 -1.03
CA GLN A 50 -3.46 -13.48 0.39
C GLN A 50 -3.24 -12.11 1.02
N LEU A 51 -3.46 -12.03 2.33
CA LEU A 51 -3.14 -10.89 3.16
C LEU A 51 -1.70 -11.04 3.66
N GLU A 52 -0.84 -10.11 3.26
CA GLU A 52 0.50 -9.92 3.82
C GLU A 52 0.43 -8.96 5.00
N ILE A 53 0.95 -9.40 6.15
CA ILE A 53 1.05 -8.63 7.39
C ILE A 53 2.53 -8.45 7.67
N ARG A 54 3.01 -7.20 7.67
CA ARG A 54 4.40 -6.87 7.98
C ARG A 54 4.48 -6.13 9.31
N ILE A 55 5.34 -6.62 10.21
CA ILE A 55 5.58 -6.03 11.53
C ILE A 55 7.09 -5.96 11.73
N GLY A 56 7.69 -4.77 11.56
CA GLY A 56 9.15 -4.65 11.53
C GLY A 56 9.77 -5.58 10.47
N HIS A 57 10.60 -6.53 10.90
CA HIS A 57 11.23 -7.51 10.00
C HIS A 57 10.40 -8.79 9.79
N LEU A 58 9.29 -8.95 10.50
CA LEU A 58 8.42 -10.12 10.37
C LEU A 58 7.44 -9.92 9.22
N VAL A 59 7.28 -10.96 8.41
CA VAL A 59 6.30 -11.01 7.32
C VAL A 59 5.48 -12.29 7.50
N CYS A 60 4.17 -12.11 7.70
CA CYS A 60 3.22 -13.19 7.83
C CYS A 60 2.25 -13.14 6.64
N LYS A 61 1.81 -14.30 6.17
CA LYS A 61 0.79 -14.43 5.12
C LYS A 61 -0.38 -15.23 5.65
N THR A 62 -1.60 -14.76 5.39
CA THR A 62 -2.83 -15.42 5.79
C THR A 62 -3.94 -15.10 4.79
N ASP A 63 -4.95 -15.94 4.65
CA ASP A 63 -6.08 -15.67 3.76
C ASP A 63 -7.06 -14.69 4.41
N GLN A 64 -7.12 -14.67 5.75
CA GLN A 64 -7.96 -13.77 6.53
C GLN A 64 -7.30 -13.47 7.89
N LEU A 65 -7.53 -12.28 8.42
CA LEU A 65 -7.20 -11.89 9.79
C LEU A 65 -8.46 -11.36 10.47
N THR A 66 -8.83 -11.95 11.60
CA THR A 66 -9.88 -11.39 12.47
C THR A 66 -9.23 -10.85 13.72
N PHE A 67 -9.56 -9.62 14.12
CA PHE A 67 -9.04 -9.02 15.34
C PHE A 67 -10.13 -8.26 16.11
N GLN A 68 -9.99 -8.27 17.43
CA GLN A 68 -10.88 -7.56 18.34
C GLN A 68 -10.05 -6.95 19.47
N ARG A 69 -10.33 -5.71 19.85
CA ARG A 69 -9.79 -5.13 21.09
C ARG A 69 -10.55 -5.72 22.28
N LYS A 70 -9.92 -5.88 23.45
CA LYS A 70 -10.51 -6.54 24.65
C LYS A 70 -11.98 -6.22 24.94
N GLU A 71 -12.43 -4.98 24.70
CA GLU A 71 -13.83 -4.55 24.88
C GLU A 71 -14.38 -3.83 23.62
N GLY A 72 -13.76 -4.07 22.47
CA GLY A 72 -14.09 -3.45 21.19
C GLY A 72 -14.88 -4.39 20.28
N ARG A 73 -15.17 -3.90 19.08
CA ARG A 73 -15.80 -4.70 18.03
C ARG A 73 -14.78 -5.59 17.34
N GLU A 74 -15.31 -6.68 16.80
CA GLU A 74 -14.57 -7.55 15.90
C GLU A 74 -14.46 -6.91 14.52
N PHE A 75 -13.27 -7.01 13.94
CA PHE A 75 -12.96 -6.60 12.59
C PHE A 75 -12.40 -7.79 11.83
N SER A 76 -12.92 -8.05 10.64
CA SER A 76 -12.37 -9.01 9.70
C SER A 76 -11.59 -8.28 8.61
N VAL A 77 -10.39 -8.76 8.32
CA VAL A 77 -9.52 -8.27 7.28
C VAL A 77 -9.29 -9.38 6.26
N GLN A 78 -9.62 -9.09 5.01
CA GLN A 78 -9.47 -10.05 3.91
C GLN A 78 -8.91 -9.36 2.67
N PRO A 79 -8.09 -10.06 1.88
CA PRO A 79 -7.65 -9.60 0.58
C PRO A 79 -8.81 -9.77 -0.43
N VAL A 80 -9.15 -8.72 -1.17
CA VAL A 80 -10.14 -8.79 -2.26
C VAL A 80 -9.54 -8.14 -3.48
N GLY A 81 -9.08 -8.97 -4.43
CA GLY A 81 -8.21 -8.52 -5.52
C GLY A 81 -6.93 -7.88 -4.96
N ASN A 82 -6.53 -6.73 -5.51
CA ASN A 82 -5.34 -5.99 -5.08
C ASN A 82 -5.62 -4.97 -3.94
N LYS A 83 -6.62 -5.24 -3.09
CA LYS A 83 -7.00 -4.36 -1.97
C LYS A 83 -7.21 -5.15 -0.69
N VAL A 84 -6.81 -4.55 0.42
CA VAL A 84 -7.15 -4.95 1.78
C VAL A 84 -8.54 -4.41 2.10
N HIS A 85 -9.43 -5.30 2.52
CA HIS A 85 -10.77 -4.96 3.00
C HIS A 85 -10.85 -5.19 4.49
N VAL A 86 -11.18 -4.14 5.25
CA VAL A 86 -11.48 -4.21 6.69
C VAL A 86 -12.99 -4.06 6.86
N ILE A 87 -13.61 -5.05 7.47
CA ILE A 87 -15.07 -5.19 7.58
C ILE A 87 -15.43 -5.34 9.06
N SER A 88 -16.41 -4.56 9.49
CA SER A 88 -17.10 -4.71 10.78
C SER A 88 -18.60 -4.61 10.55
N ASP A 89 -19.38 -4.78 11.63
CA ASP A 89 -20.83 -4.61 11.66
C ASP A 89 -21.33 -3.25 11.13
N ARG A 90 -20.52 -2.18 11.25
CA ARG A 90 -20.92 -0.82 10.84
C ARG A 90 -20.08 -0.21 9.74
N GLN A 91 -18.95 -0.80 9.39
CA GLN A 91 -17.98 -0.17 8.50
C GLN A 91 -17.32 -1.17 7.57
N ARG A 92 -17.09 -0.73 6.33
CA ARG A 92 -16.29 -1.43 5.33
C ARG A 92 -15.30 -0.44 4.74
N ILE A 93 -14.02 -0.68 4.95
CA ILE A 93 -12.92 0.14 4.46
C ILE A 93 -12.13 -0.71 3.47
N ALA A 94 -11.75 -0.12 2.33
CA ALA A 94 -10.96 -0.79 1.32
C ALA A 94 -9.79 0.11 0.87
N ALA A 95 -8.57 -0.41 0.92
CA ALA A 95 -7.36 0.30 0.50
C ALA A 95 -6.34 -0.67 -0.09
N GLN A 96 -5.43 -0.21 -0.95
CA GLN A 96 -4.35 -1.07 -1.46
C GLN A 96 -3.39 -1.51 -0.36
N GLN A 97 -3.12 -0.61 0.58
CA GLN A 97 -2.28 -0.82 1.75
C GLN A 97 -2.91 -0.09 2.94
N MET A 98 -2.80 -0.68 4.12
CA MET A 98 -3.18 -0.03 5.38
C MET A 98 -2.01 -0.07 6.36
N GLU A 99 -1.79 1.04 7.03
CA GLU A 99 -0.71 1.20 8.00
C GLU A 99 -1.30 1.53 9.36
N TYR A 100 -0.89 0.77 10.37
CA TYR A 100 -1.29 0.96 11.75
C TYR A 100 -0.05 1.22 12.59
N SER A 101 -0.05 2.32 13.33
CA SER A 101 0.93 2.55 14.37
C SER A 101 0.43 1.91 15.67
N LEU A 102 1.21 0.98 16.20
CA LEU A 102 0.96 0.24 17.42
C LEU A 102 2.12 0.51 18.38
N PRO A 103 2.17 1.70 19.02
CA PRO A 103 3.31 2.13 19.84
C PRO A 103 3.59 1.19 21.03
N TRP A 104 2.60 0.42 21.46
CA TRP A 104 2.75 -0.59 22.53
C TRP A 104 3.44 -1.88 22.08
N LEU A 105 3.64 -2.14 20.78
CA LEU A 105 4.35 -3.34 20.29
C LEU A 105 5.82 -3.35 20.68
N THR A 106 6.45 -2.18 20.84
CA THR A 106 7.86 -2.04 21.19
C THR A 106 8.10 -2.05 22.71
N GLY A 107 7.04 -2.15 23.53
CA GLY A 107 7.16 -2.18 24.98
C GLY A 107 7.50 -0.84 25.63
N ALA A 108 7.55 0.26 24.86
CA ALA A 108 7.65 1.61 25.41
C ALA A 108 6.33 1.97 26.12
N ARG A 109 6.36 2.00 27.45
CA ARG A 109 5.30 2.58 28.29
C ARG A 109 5.59 4.04 28.58
#